data_AF-A0AAE3W631-F1
#
_entry.id   AF-A0AAE3W631-F1
#
_cell.length_a   1.000
_cell.length_b   1.000
_cell.length_c   1.000
_cell.angle_alpha   90.00
_cell.angle_beta   90.00
_cell.angle_gamma   90.00
#
_symmetry.space_group_name_H-M   'P 1'
#
loop_
_entity.id
_entity.type
_entity.pdbx_description
1 polymer ?
#
loop_
_entity_poly.entity_id
_entity_poly.type
_entity_poly.pdbx_seq_one_letter_code
_entity_poly.pdbx_strand_id
1 'polypeptide(L)'
;MSANTGLVDTYRGMILPQLAAPVMVFILKKVFDRLPREYEQAAALDGVSRLRMFWSVVLPMSRPVLAAVGVFTFVTAWNDFLWPFIVVSDRNL
;
A
#
# COMPACT_ATOMS: atom_id res chain seq x y z
N MET A 1 22.18 13.05 19.64
CA MET A 1 21.04 12.11 19.77
C MET A 1 21.08 11.14 18.60
N SER A 2 22.01 10.18 18.62
CA SER A 2 22.07 9.11 17.64
C SER A 2 20.98 8.09 17.99
N ALA A 3 19.90 8.08 17.21
CA ALA A 3 18.90 7.03 17.34
C ALA A 3 19.56 5.70 16.98
N ASN A 4 19.85 4.93 18.03
CA ASN A 4 20.51 3.63 18.02
C ASN A 4 19.53 2.53 17.55
N THR A 5 18.94 2.71 16.37
CA THR A 5 17.88 1.84 15.84
C THR A 5 18.36 0.84 14.80
N GLY A 6 19.65 0.82 14.46
CA GLY A 6 20.22 -0.10 13.46
C GLY A 6 19.58 0.04 12.07
N LEU A 7 18.95 1.18 11.80
CA LEU A 7 18.17 1.48 10.59
C LEU A 7 18.89 2.51 9.70
N VAL A 8 19.84 3.25 10.25
CA VAL A 8 20.78 4.10 9.49
C VAL A 8 21.67 3.19 8.65
N ASP A 9 22.00 3.60 7.42
CA ASP A 9 22.84 2.82 6.51
C ASP A 9 22.32 1.39 6.25
N THR A 10 20.99 1.20 6.19
CA THR A 10 20.37 -0.10 5.89
C THR A 10 19.20 0.05 4.94
N TYR A 11 19.05 -0.87 3.96
CA TYR A 11 17.90 -0.89 3.03
C TYR A 11 16.55 -0.86 3.76
N ARG A 12 16.44 -1.52 4.93
CA ARG A 12 15.23 -1.52 5.75
C ARG A 12 14.86 -0.12 6.26
N GLY A 13 15.84 0.70 6.66
CA GLY A 13 15.58 2.08 7.12
C GLY A 13 15.22 3.03 5.99
N MET A 14 15.69 2.72 4.78
CA MET A 14 15.28 3.44 3.57
C MET A 14 13.85 3.09 3.14
N ILE A 15 13.48 1.80 3.17
CA ILE A 15 12.20 1.30 2.65
C ILE A 15 11.03 1.55 3.61
N LEU A 16 11.24 1.38 4.93
CA LEU A 16 10.13 1.37 5.90
C LEU A 16 9.23 2.61 5.85
N PRO A 17 9.74 3.84 5.75
CA PRO A 17 8.90 5.03 5.67
C PRO A 17 8.12 5.13 4.37
N GLN A 18 8.70 4.61 3.27
CA GLN A 18 8.07 4.62 1.95
C GLN A 18 6.89 3.64 1.85
N LEU A 19 6.74 2.70 2.79
CA LEU A 19 5.58 1.80 2.85
C LEU A 19 4.29 2.53 3.26
N ALA A 20 4.41 3.67 3.93
CA ALA A 20 3.26 4.47 4.32
C ALA A 20 2.85 5.40 3.16
N ALA A 21 1.73 5.09 2.51
CA ALA A 21 1.14 5.94 1.47
C ALA A 21 -0.28 6.38 1.85
N PRO A 22 -0.46 7.34 2.79
CA PRO A 22 -1.78 7.71 3.33
C PRO A 22 -2.79 8.14 2.25
N VAL A 23 -2.32 8.92 1.27
CA VAL A 23 -3.15 9.39 0.14
C VAL A 23 -3.67 8.21 -0.69
N MET A 24 -2.81 7.22 -0.95
CA MET A 24 -3.16 6.04 -1.74
C MET A 24 -4.15 5.15 -0.99
N VAL A 25 -3.97 4.96 0.32
CA VAL A 25 -4.94 4.26 1.18
C VAL A 25 -6.30 4.96 1.15
N PHE A 26 -6.32 6.29 1.23
CA PHE A 26 -7.56 7.06 1.18
C PHE A 26 -8.28 6.93 -0.17
N ILE A 27 -7.54 6.95 -1.28
CA ILE A 27 -8.11 6.71 -2.62
C ILE A 27 -8.68 5.30 -2.71
N LEU A 28 -7.93 4.29 -2.27
CA LEU A 28 -8.36 2.90 -2.32
C LEU A 28 -9.63 2.67 -1.47
N LYS A 29 -9.68 3.28 -0.28
CA LYS A 29 -10.89 3.30 0.56
C LYS A 29 -12.09 3.86 -0.18
N LYS A 30 -11.96 5.03 -0.83
CA LYS A 30 -13.07 5.64 -1.59
C LYS A 30 -13.57 4.74 -2.73
N VAL A 31 -12.69 3.96 -3.34
CA VAL A 31 -13.08 2.99 -4.37
C VAL A 31 -13.87 1.84 -3.75
N PHE A 32 -13.40 1.27 -2.65
CA PHE A 32 -14.12 0.19 -1.96
C PHE A 32 -15.47 0.66 -1.40
N ASP A 33 -15.55 1.88 -0.84
CA ASP A 33 -16.80 2.45 -0.32
C ASP A 33 -17.87 2.66 -1.42
N ARG A 34 -17.47 2.73 -2.68
CA ARG A 34 -18.37 2.84 -3.85
C ARG A 34 -18.84 1.49 -4.39
N LEU A 35 -18.30 0.38 -3.91
CA LEU A 35 -18.72 -0.93 -4.38
C LEU A 35 -20.19 -1.17 -4.01
N PRO A 36 -21.01 -1.67 -4.95
CA PRO A 36 -22.40 -2.02 -4.68
C PRO A 36 -22.53 -2.98 -3.50
N ARG A 37 -23.43 -2.68 -2.56
CA ARG A 37 -23.74 -3.56 -1.42
C ARG A 37 -24.37 -4.89 -1.83
N GLU A 38 -24.85 -4.98 -3.07
CA GLU A 38 -25.42 -6.19 -3.68
C GLU A 38 -24.45 -7.38 -3.62
N TYR A 39 -23.13 -7.15 -3.75
CA TYR A 39 -22.14 -8.22 -3.63
C TYR A 39 -22.08 -8.82 -2.22
N GLU A 40 -22.26 -8.01 -1.17
CA GLU A 40 -22.34 -8.50 0.21
C GLU A 40 -23.63 -9.27 0.44
N GLN A 41 -24.74 -8.80 -0.13
CA GLN A 41 -26.04 -9.46 -0.01
C GLN A 41 -26.04 -10.82 -0.72
N ALA A 42 -25.49 -10.89 -1.94
CA ALA A 42 -25.32 -12.15 -2.67
C ALA A 42 -24.43 -13.13 -1.89
N ALA A 43 -23.28 -12.68 -1.37
CA ALA A 43 -22.41 -13.52 -0.56
C ALA A 43 -23.07 -14.04 0.71
N ALA A 44 -23.95 -13.24 1.34
CA ALA A 44 -24.72 -13.65 2.51
C ALA A 44 -25.77 -14.71 2.17
N LEU A 45 -26.46 -14.57 1.02
CA LEU A 45 -27.41 -15.57 0.52
C LEU A 45 -26.71 -16.88 0.15
N ASP A 46 -25.50 -16.79 -0.43
CA ASP A 46 -24.69 -17.96 -0.81
C ASP A 46 -23.90 -18.57 0.37
N GLY A 47 -24.03 -18.03 1.59
CA GLY A 47 -23.32 -18.51 2.77
C GLY A 47 -21.79 -18.36 2.70
N VAL A 48 -21.28 -17.48 1.83
CA VAL A 48 -19.86 -17.30 1.58
C VAL A 48 -19.24 -16.39 2.66
N SER A 49 -18.12 -16.82 3.25
CA SER A 49 -17.38 -15.98 4.20
C SER A 49 -16.91 -14.66 3.57
N ARG A 50 -16.91 -13.58 4.36
CA ARG A 50 -16.45 -12.24 3.92
C ARG A 50 -15.02 -12.26 3.35
N LEU A 51 -14.13 -13.05 3.96
CA LEU A 51 -12.74 -13.16 3.50
C LEU A 51 -12.67 -13.80 2.11
N ARG A 52 -13.44 -14.87 1.86
CA ARG A 52 -13.52 -15.50 0.54
C ARG A 52 -14.10 -14.54 -0.49
N MET A 53 -15.20 -13.85 -0.18
CA MET A 53 -15.81 -12.85 -1.06
C MET A 53 -14.82 -11.72 -1.42
N PHE A 54 -14.04 -11.26 -0.43
CA PHE A 54 -13.00 -10.26 -0.68
C PHE A 54 -11.98 -10.73 -1.74
N TRP A 55 -11.42 -11.93 -1.57
CA TRP A 55 -10.41 -12.45 -2.49
C TRP A 55 -10.98 -12.87 -3.85
N SER A 56 -12.23 -13.34 -3.91
CA SER A 56 -12.82 -13.87 -5.13
C SER A 56 -13.59 -12.85 -5.97
N VAL A 57 -14.05 -11.74 -5.36
CA VAL A 57 -14.90 -10.74 -6.03
C VAL A 57 -14.29 -9.34 -5.91
N VAL A 58 -14.15 -8.82 -4.70
CA VAL A 58 -13.74 -7.42 -4.47
C VAL A 58 -12.34 -7.15 -5.00
N LEU A 59 -11.38 -8.03 -4.69
CA LEU A 59 -10.00 -7.90 -5.11
C LEU A 59 -9.84 -7.96 -6.65
N PRO A 60 -10.39 -8.96 -7.37
CA PRO A 60 -10.28 -9.00 -8.83
C PRO A 60 -10.98 -7.84 -9.52
N MET A 61 -12.12 -7.36 -9.01
CA MET A 61 -12.80 -6.18 -9.55
C MET A 61 -11.97 -4.90 -9.36
N SER A 62 -11.16 -4.85 -8.32
CA SER A 62 -10.34 -3.67 -7.97
C SER A 62 -8.96 -3.67 -8.65
N ARG A 63 -8.63 -4.68 -9.46
CA ARG A 63 -7.33 -4.79 -10.15
C ARG A 63 -6.92 -3.54 -10.94
N PRO A 64 -7.80 -2.87 -11.70
CA PRO A 64 -7.41 -1.66 -12.45
C PRO A 64 -6.96 -0.52 -11.52
N VAL A 65 -7.69 -0.31 -10.44
CA VAL A 65 -7.38 0.73 -9.44
C VAL A 65 -6.12 0.35 -8.67
N LEU A 66 -5.97 -0.92 -8.28
CA LEU A 66 -4.76 -1.41 -7.61
C LEU A 66 -3.52 -1.23 -8.48
N ALA A 67 -3.64 -1.47 -9.79
CA ALA A 67 -2.55 -1.22 -10.74
C ALA A 67 -2.18 0.27 -10.78
N ALA A 68 -3.17 1.16 -10.90
CA ALA A 68 -2.94 2.60 -10.89
C ALA A 68 -2.27 3.07 -9.59
N VAL A 69 -2.81 2.68 -8.44
CA VAL A 69 -2.25 2.98 -7.12
C VAL A 69 -0.84 2.42 -6.97
N GLY A 70 -0.59 1.20 -7.46
CA GLY A 70 0.74 0.59 -7.46
C GLY A 70 1.76 1.39 -8.25
N VAL A 71 1.40 1.82 -9.47
CA VAL A 71 2.26 2.66 -10.31
C VAL A 71 2.54 4.00 -9.64
N PHE A 72 1.52 4.69 -9.13
CA PHE A 72 1.71 5.98 -8.46
C PHE A 72 2.57 5.84 -7.21
N THR A 73 2.31 4.84 -6.37
CA THR A 73 3.12 4.58 -5.16
C THR A 73 4.57 4.30 -5.52
N PHE A 74 4.79 3.49 -6.55
CA PHE A 74 6.14 3.18 -7.04
C PHE A 74 6.88 4.42 -7.55
N VAL A 75 6.25 5.24 -8.39
CA VAL A 75 6.86 6.46 -8.92
C VAL A 75 7.15 7.46 -7.80
N THR A 76 6.26 7.59 -6.81
CA THR A 76 6.50 8.45 -5.65
C THR A 76 7.69 7.97 -4.82
N ALA A 77 7.76 6.67 -4.51
CA ALA A 77 8.87 6.07 -3.79
C ALA A 77 10.20 6.21 -4.55
N TRP A 78 10.16 5.98 -5.87
CA TRP A 78 11.34 6.10 -6.73
C TRP A 78 11.88 7.53 -6.83
N ASN A 79 10.99 8.53 -6.83
CA ASN A 79 11.36 9.93 -6.91
C ASN A 79 11.74 10.54 -5.53
N ASP A 80 11.56 9.82 -4.43
CA ASP A 80 11.90 10.32 -3.09
C ASP A 80 13.41 10.25 -2.84
N PHE A 81 14.10 11.33 -3.16
CA PHE A 81 15.55 11.47 -2.94
C PHE A 81 15.90 11.96 -1.52
N LEU A 82 14.99 12.71 -0.88
CA LEU A 82 15.30 13.42 0.35
C LEU A 82 15.54 12.44 1.51
N TRP A 83 14.71 11.40 1.62
CA TRP A 83 14.82 10.42 2.70
C TRP A 83 16.12 9.59 2.61
N PRO A 84 16.48 8.97 1.46
CA PRO A 84 17.77 8.30 1.30
C PRO A 84 18.96 9.21 1.61
N PHE A 85 18.91 10.47 1.17
CA PHE A 85 19.99 11.44 1.40
C PHE A 85 20.21 11.74 2.90
N ILE A 86 19.16 11.73 3.71
CA ILE A 86 19.25 11.97 5.15
C ILE A 86 19.73 10.71 5.91
N VAL A 87 19.35 9.52 5.44
CA VAL A 87 19.53 8.25 6.17
C VAL A 87 20.80 7.49 5.77
N VAL A 88 21.35 7.75 4.58
CA VAL A 88 22.59 7.16 4.10
C VAL A 88 23.75 8.13 4.36
N SER A 89 24.66 7.75 5.26
CA SER A 89 25.89 8.49 5.56
C SER A 89 27.14 7.80 5.02
N ASP A 90 27.12 6.47 4.81
CA ASP A 90 28.22 5.73 4.22
C ASP A 90 28.13 5.69 2.69
N ARG A 91 29.27 5.87 2.02
CA ARG A 91 29.38 5.96 0.55
C ARG A 91 29.44 4.59 -0.15
N ASN A 92 29.52 3.51 0.63
CA ASN A 92 29.67 2.12 0.14
C ASN A 92 28.36 1.31 0.13
N LEU A 93 27.22 1.95 0.39
CA LEU A 93 25.86 1.42 0.16
C LEU A 93 25.27 1.95 -1.14
#